data_AF-A0A4R0QIP6-F1
#
_entry.id   AF-A0A4R0QIP6-F1
#
_cell.length_a   1.000
_cell.length_b   1.000
_cell.length_c   1.000
_cell.angle_alpha   90.00
_cell.angle_beta   90.00
_cell.angle_gamma   90.00
#
_symmetry.space_group_name_H-M   'P 1'
#
loop_
_entity.id
_entity.type
_entity.pdbx_description
1 polymer ?
#
loop_
_entity_poly.entity_id
_entity_poly.type
_entity_poly.pdbx_seq_one_letter_code
_entity_poly.pdbx_strand_id
1 'polypeptide(L)' 'MEIFKNKWFNKFAKHEGISDSALPEAIDAAERGLIDADYGGGVIKQRIARPDEGKSGDYRSVTVRNHSSDGNQTRGPLCL' A
#
# COMPACT_ATOMS: atom_id res chain seq x y z
N MET A 1 -2.18 11.38 -7.95
CA MET A 1 -2.42 10.43 -6.84
C MET A 1 -1.47 10.80 -5.71
N GLU A 2 -2.00 11.14 -4.54
CA GLU A 2 -1.19 11.46 -3.36
C GLU A 2 -1.22 10.28 -2.39
N ILE A 3 -0.06 9.75 -2.03
CA ILE A 3 0.07 8.64 -1.08
C ILE A 3 0.48 9.20 0.26
N PHE A 4 -0.32 8.93 1.28
CA PHE A 4 0.05 9.27 2.64
C PHE A 4 0.76 8.07 3.27
N LYS A 5 1.89 8.33 3.93
CA LYS A 5 2.63 7.33 4.69
C LYS A 5 2.71 7.79 6.12
N ASN A 6 2.37 6.93 7.08
CA ASN A 6 2.63 7.23 8.47
C ASN A 6 4.15 7.05 8.79
N LYS A 7 4.62 7.62 9.92
CA LYS A 7 6.03 7.54 10.33
C LYS A 7 6.51 6.10 10.60
N TRP A 8 5.62 5.26 11.11
CA TRP A 8 5.86 3.85 11.39
C TRP A 8 6.05 3.06 10.10
N PHE A 9 5.14 3.22 9.14
CA PHE A 9 5.21 2.68 7.81
C PHE A 9 6.46 3.11 7.07
N ASN A 10 6.86 4.38 7.16
CA ASN A 10 8.10 4.84 6.53
C ASN A 10 9.34 4.13 7.13
N LYS A 11 9.37 3.89 8.44
CA LYS A 11 10.44 3.10 9.08
C LYS A 11 10.39 1.64 8.65
N PHE A 12 9.21 1.06 8.62
CA PHE A 12 8.98 -0.32 8.16
C PHE A 12 9.41 -0.50 6.70
N ALA A 13 8.92 0.35 5.79
CA ALA A 13 9.29 0.35 4.39
C ALA A 13 10.79 0.47 4.18
N LYS A 14 11.49 1.29 4.96
CA LYS A 14 12.96 1.38 4.92
C LYS A 14 13.65 0.12 5.44
N HIS A 15 13.19 -0.45 6.54
CA HIS A 15 13.74 -1.67 7.13
C HIS A 15 13.59 -2.85 6.16
N GLU A 16 12.41 -2.95 5.56
CA GLU A 16 12.09 -3.95 4.58
C GLU A 16 12.77 -3.65 3.22
N GLY A 17 12.99 -2.39 2.86
CA GLY A 17 13.38 -2.04 1.49
C GLY A 17 12.20 -2.19 0.53
N ILE A 18 11.02 -1.73 0.96
CA ILE A 18 9.90 -1.44 0.06
C ILE A 18 10.22 -0.11 -0.61
N SER A 19 10.37 -0.14 -1.93
CA SER A 19 10.59 1.08 -2.73
C SER A 19 9.34 1.95 -2.70
N ASP A 20 9.53 3.27 -2.69
CA ASP A 20 8.43 4.23 -2.84
C ASP A 20 7.71 4.08 -4.18
N SER A 21 8.39 3.57 -5.21
CA SER A 21 7.79 3.25 -6.51
C SER A 21 6.82 2.05 -6.45
N ALA A 22 6.97 1.18 -5.46
CA ALA A 22 6.15 -0.02 -5.33
C ALA A 22 4.78 0.27 -4.69
N LEU A 23 4.62 1.43 -4.04
CA LEU A 23 3.35 1.84 -3.42
C LEU A 23 2.31 2.28 -4.46
N PRO A 24 2.63 3.14 -5.45
CA PRO A 24 1.74 3.41 -6.56
C PRO A 24 1.27 2.15 -7.28
N GLU A 25 2.15 1.18 -7.52
CA GLU A 25 1.79 -0.09 -8.17
C GLU A 25 0.83 -0.92 -7.31
N ALA A 26 1.11 -1.02 -6.01
CA ALA A 26 0.25 -1.69 -5.05
C ALA A 26 -1.16 -1.07 -5.01
N ILE A 27 -1.23 0.25 -5.13
CA ILE A 27 -2.50 0.97 -5.09
C ILE A 27 -3.22 0.92 -6.42
N ASP A 28 -2.54 1.06 -7.56
CA ASP A 28 -3.15 0.87 -8.89
C ASP A 28 -3.72 -0.56 -9.02
N ALA A 29 -3.01 -1.56 -8.50
CA ALA A 29 -3.53 -2.91 -8.38
C ALA A 29 -4.82 -2.96 -7.54
N ALA A 30 -4.80 -2.34 -6.36
CA ALA A 30 -5.98 -2.27 -5.51
C ALA A 30 -7.17 -1.53 -6.13
N GLU A 31 -6.93 -0.40 -6.82
CA GLU A 31 -7.94 0.37 -7.55
C GLU A 31 -8.55 -0.44 -8.69
N ARG A 32 -7.78 -1.35 -9.30
CA ARG A 32 -8.25 -2.30 -10.31
C ARG A 32 -8.94 -3.54 -9.71
N GLY A 33 -9.08 -3.61 -8.39
CA GLY A 33 -9.67 -4.74 -7.67
C GLY A 33 -8.74 -5.94 -7.49
N LEU A 34 -7.45 -5.79 -7.80
CA LEU A 34 -6.40 -6.81 -7.57
C LEU A 34 -5.88 -6.72 -6.14
N ILE A 35 -6.79 -6.89 -5.18
CA ILE A 35 -6.51 -6.88 -3.74
C ILE A 35 -6.16 -8.28 -3.25
N ASP A 36 -5.19 -8.40 -2.33
CA ASP A 36 -4.84 -9.69 -1.72
C ASP A 36 -5.88 -10.09 -0.67
N ALA A 37 -6.33 -9.13 0.15
CA ALA A 37 -7.48 -9.29 1.04
C ALA A 37 -8.16 -7.95 1.32
N ASP A 38 -9.49 -7.95 1.44
CA ASP A 38 -10.25 -6.83 2.00
C ASP A 38 -10.54 -7.12 3.48
N TYR A 39 -10.14 -6.21 4.37
CA TYR A 39 -10.43 -6.32 5.80
C TYR A 39 -11.66 -5.50 6.23
N GLY A 40 -12.32 -4.81 5.29
CA GLY A 40 -13.47 -3.95 5.55
C GLY A 40 -13.08 -2.56 6.09
N GLY A 41 -14.05 -1.64 6.13
CA GLY A 41 -13.82 -0.28 6.64
C GLY A 41 -12.82 0.54 5.82
N GLY A 42 -12.67 0.23 4.53
CA GLY A 42 -11.71 0.87 3.63
C GLY A 42 -10.27 0.41 3.82
N VAL A 43 -10.05 -0.69 4.55
CA VAL A 43 -8.73 -1.28 4.85
C VAL A 43 -8.52 -2.51 3.98
N ILE A 44 -7.48 -2.48 3.15
CA ILE A 44 -7.10 -3.60 2.28
C ILE A 44 -5.68 -4.04 2.57
N LYS A 45 -5.42 -5.32 2.35
CA LYS A 45 -4.10 -5.92 2.33
C LYS A 45 -3.64 -6.04 0.88
N GLN A 46 -2.43 -5.57 0.60
CA GLN A 46 -1.80 -5.69 -0.70
C GLN A 46 -0.43 -6.34 -0.58
N ARG A 47 -0.16 -7.31 -1.45
CA ARG A 47 1.18 -7.88 -1.60
C ARG A 47 1.98 -7.04 -2.59
N ILE A 48 3.17 -6.63 -2.18
CA ILE A 48 4.13 -5.91 -3.00
C ILE A 48 5.21 -6.89 -3.44
N ALA A 49 5.42 -7.02 -4.75
CA ALA A 49 6.52 -7.78 -5.30
C ALA A 49 7.83 -6.98 -5.17
N ARG A 50 8.93 -7.66 -4.83
CA ARG A 50 10.26 -7.06 -4.90
C ARG A 50 10.75 -7.04 -6.35
N PRO A 51 11.34 -5.93 -6.83
CA PRO A 51 12.23 -6.01 -7.98
C PRO A 51 13.47 -6.83 -7.58
N ASP A 52 13.88 -7.76 -8.43
CA ASP A 52 15.12 -8.57 -8.33
C ASP A 52 15.18 -9.77 -7.35
N GLU A 53 14.09 -10.19 -6.70
CA GLU A 53 14.11 -11.40 -5.87
C GLU A 53 13.31 -12.56 -6.51
N GLY A 54 14.02 -13.62 -6.92
CA GLY A 54 13.42 -14.81 -7.49
C GLY A 54 12.43 -15.49 -6.53
N LYS A 55 11.35 -16.05 -7.12
CA LYS A 55 10.17 -16.80 -6.64
C LYS A 55 10.08 -17.47 -5.23
N SER A 56 10.98 -17.29 -4.28
CA SER A 56 11.08 -18.16 -3.09
C SER A 56 11.23 -17.46 -1.73
N GLY A 57 11.06 -16.13 -1.60
CA GLY A 57 11.17 -15.48 -0.29
C GLY A 57 10.30 -14.24 -0.17
N ASP A 58 9.39 -14.25 0.80
CA ASP A 58 8.74 -13.07 1.40
C ASP A 58 8.12 -12.01 0.48
N TYR A 59 6.84 -12.22 0.13
CA TYR A 59 5.99 -11.12 -0.35
C TYR A 59 5.64 -10.21 0.82
N ARG A 60 5.83 -8.91 0.65
CA ARG A 60 5.50 -7.94 1.70
C ARG A 60 4.06 -7.52 1.63
N SER A 61 3.40 -7.62 2.76
CA SER A 61 2.05 -7.12 2.94
C SER A 61 2.09 -5.66 3.38
N VAL A 62 1.44 -4.78 2.63
CA VAL A 62 1.07 -3.43 3.10
C VAL A 62 -0.42 -3.38 3.35
N THR A 63 -0.82 -2.62 4.37
CA THR A 63 -2.23 -2.30 4.60
C THR A 63 -2.50 -0.90 4.06
N VAL A 64 -3.42 -0.79 3.09
CA VAL A 64 -3.84 0.48 2.51
C VAL A 64 -5.21 0.84 3.07
N ARG A 65 -5.36 2.08 3.54
CA ARG A 65 -6.64 2.64 3.95
C ARG A 65 -7.06 3.73 2.97
N ASN A 66 -8.23 3.59 2.36
CA ASN A 66 -8.86 4.65 1.58
C ASN A 66 -9.51 5.65 2.55
N HIS A 67 -8.86 6.79 2.75
CA HIS A 67 -9.34 7.81 3.68
C HIS A 67 -10.29 8.78 2.96
N SER A 68 -11.56 8.39 2.84
CA SER A 68 -12.62 9.32 2.42
C SER A 68 -12.90 10.31 3.54
N SER A 69 -12.24 11.47 3.51
CA SER A 69 -12.61 12.62 4.33
C SER A 69 -13.59 13.45 3.53
N ASP A 70 -14.88 13.33 3.84
CA ASP A 70 -15.90 14.23 3.30
C ASP A 70 -15.59 15.70 3.67
N GLY A 71 -15.80 16.58 2.69
CA GLY A 71 -15.60 18.02 2.79
C GLY A 71 -14.40 18.57 2.01
N ASN A 72 -14.47 18.53 0.67
CA ASN A 72 -13.64 19.35 -0.24
C ASN A 72 -12.13 19.03 -0.39
N GLN A 73 -11.70 17.78 -0.22
CA GLN A 73 -10.46 17.30 -0.85
C GLN A 73 -10.43 15.76 -0.83
N THR A 74 -10.54 15.10 -1.99
CA THR A 74 -10.27 13.66 -2.12
C THR A 74 -8.80 13.39 -1.79
N ARG A 75 -8.53 13.07 -0.51
CA ARG A 75 -7.20 12.65 -0.06
C ARG A 75 -7.00 11.21 -0.50
N GLY A 76 -5.86 10.95 -1.13
CA GLY A 76 -5.51 9.63 -1.63
C GLY A 76 -5.24 8.61 -0.51
N PRO A 77 -4.94 7.35 -0.88
CA PRO A 77 -4.78 6.24 0.04
C PRO A 77 -3.65 6.44 1.05
N LEU A 78 -3.88 5.98 2.27
CA LEU A 78 -2.94 5.99 3.40
C LEU A 78 -2.35 4.60 3.59
N CYS A 79 -1.04 4.46 3.46
CA CYS A 79 -0.30 3.25 3.80
C CYS A 79 0.04 3.25 5.30
N LEU A 80 -0.34 2.16 5.99
CA LEU A 80 -0.18 2.01 7.44
C LEU A 80 0.92 1.03 7.83
#